data_AF-A0A0M2SK93-F1
#
_entry.id   AF-A0A0M2SK93-F1
#
_cell.length_a   1.000
_cell.length_b   1.000
_cell.length_c   1.000
_cell.angle_alpha   90.00
_cell.angle_beta   90.00
_cell.angle_gamma   90.00
#
_symmetry.space_group_name_H-M   'P 1'
#
loop_
_entity.id
_entity.type
_entity.pdbx_description
1 polymer ?
#
loop_
_entity_poly.entity_id
_entity_poly.type
_entity_poly.pdbx_seq_one_letter_code
_entity_poly.pdbx_strand_id
1 'polypeptide(L)'
;MKRLPLYYRYFKEAEKSGTDRVSSKEISDALDIDSATIRRDFSYFGELGRKGYGYNVKSLLKFFMEHIHGNETRNVAIIGAGNLGSALLNYKFSNINDRMNVVAAFDRNAGMIGTKINDTEVFHSDDLEKIIPEQGIDVAILTLPAEAGQKMAERLEAAGIKGILNFTPIRLDVSDGIYVHNIDLSVELQALFFYMKNF
;
A
#
# COMPACT_ATOMS: atom_id res chain seq x y z
N MET A 1 12.19 -0.60 7.22
CA MET A 1 10.76 -0.26 7.00
C MET A 1 10.16 -0.88 5.74
N LYS A 2 10.72 -0.75 4.52
CA LYS A 2 10.11 -1.30 3.28
C LYS A 2 9.78 -2.81 3.30
N ARG A 3 10.51 -3.62 4.08
CA ARG A 3 10.27 -5.08 4.21
C ARG A 3 9.20 -5.45 5.24
N LEU A 4 8.77 -4.51 6.08
CA LEU A 4 7.86 -4.77 7.18
C LEU A 4 6.49 -5.31 6.72
N PRO A 5 5.88 -4.81 5.63
CA PRO A 5 4.66 -5.40 5.07
C PRO A 5 4.86 -6.83 4.53
N LEU A 6 6.04 -7.15 4.00
CA LEU A 6 6.36 -8.50 3.51
C LEU A 6 6.39 -9.51 4.67
N TYR A 7 7.04 -9.12 5.78
CA TYR A 7 7.03 -9.92 7.00
C TYR A 7 5.60 -10.10 7.53
N TYR A 8 4.81 -9.03 7.64
CA TYR A 8 3.42 -9.12 8.09
C TYR A 8 2.60 -10.11 7.25
N ARG A 9 2.70 -10.03 5.92
CA ARG A 9 1.99 -10.95 5.01
C ARG A 9 2.41 -12.41 5.24
N TYR A 10 3.70 -12.68 5.36
CA TYR A 10 4.21 -14.02 5.63
C TYR A 10 3.67 -14.57 6.96
N PHE A 11 3.69 -13.76 8.02
CA PHE A 11 3.20 -14.18 9.33
C PHE A 11 1.67 -14.36 9.37
N LYS A 12 0.90 -13.59 8.60
CA LYS A 12 -0.56 -13.79 8.46
C LYS A 12 -0.86 -15.14 7.81
N GLU A 13 -0.07 -15.54 6.83
CA GLU A 13 -0.23 -16.84 6.18
C GLU A 13 0.17 -17.98 7.13
N ALA A 14 1.28 -17.82 7.86
CA ALA A 14 1.70 -18.78 8.89
C ALA A 14 0.63 -18.96 9.99
N GLU A 15 -0.05 -17.88 10.39
CA GLU A 15 -1.17 -17.96 11.35
C GLU A 15 -2.35 -18.75 10.77
N LYS A 16 -2.73 -18.50 9.51
CA LYS A 16 -3.81 -19.23 8.82
C LYS A 16 -3.49 -20.73 8.69
N SER A 17 -2.22 -21.09 8.52
CA SER A 17 -1.78 -22.49 8.47
C SER A 17 -1.64 -23.15 9.86
N GLY A 18 -1.96 -22.43 10.94
CA GLY A 18 -1.87 -22.95 12.30
C GLY A 18 -0.43 -23.05 12.83
N THR A 19 0.52 -22.33 12.23
CA THR A 19 1.92 -22.33 12.64
C THR A 19 2.11 -21.37 13.82
N ASP A 20 2.59 -21.89 14.95
CA ASP A 20 2.81 -21.07 16.15
C ASP A 20 4.16 -20.33 16.15
N ARG A 21 5.17 -20.91 15.50
CA ARG A 21 6.54 -20.38 15.50
C ARG A 21 7.22 -20.57 14.15
N VAL A 22 8.07 -19.62 13.80
CA VAL A 22 8.88 -19.67 12.57
C VAL A 22 10.31 -19.23 12.86
N SER A 23 11.31 -19.95 12.35
CA SER A 23 12.73 -19.59 12.42
C SER A 23 13.14 -18.54 11.38
N SER A 24 14.27 -17.85 11.61
CA SER A 24 14.81 -16.92 10.58
C SER A 24 15.17 -17.63 9.27
N LYS A 25 15.47 -18.92 9.32
CA LYS A 25 15.79 -19.72 8.13
C LYS A 25 14.55 -19.95 7.28
N GLU A 26 13.44 -20.36 7.89
CA GLU A 26 12.17 -20.54 7.17
C GLU A 26 11.68 -19.23 6.54
N ILE A 27 11.85 -18.10 7.23
CA ILE A 27 11.53 -16.77 6.65
C ILE A 27 12.48 -16.45 5.50
N SER A 28 13.78 -16.75 5.64
CA SER A 28 14.80 -16.54 4.62
C SER A 28 14.48 -17.30 3.34
N ASP A 29 14.14 -18.58 3.48
CA ASP A 29 13.80 -19.46 2.36
C ASP A 29 12.51 -19.01 1.67
N ALA A 30 11.53 -18.48 2.43
CA ALA A 30 10.25 -18.05 1.88
C ALA A 30 10.26 -16.65 1.24
N LEU A 31 11.11 -15.75 1.73
CA LEU A 31 11.12 -14.34 1.30
C LEU A 31 12.36 -13.95 0.50
N ASP A 32 13.30 -14.86 0.31
CA ASP A 32 14.61 -14.62 -0.33
C ASP A 32 15.36 -13.45 0.31
N ILE A 33 15.39 -13.44 1.65
CA ILE A 33 16.09 -12.43 2.45
C ILE A 33 17.05 -13.15 3.38
N ASP A 34 18.33 -12.78 3.37
CA ASP A 34 19.32 -13.38 4.25
C ASP A 34 18.89 -13.38 5.73
N SER A 35 19.10 -14.52 6.39
CA SER A 35 18.75 -14.74 7.80
C SER A 35 19.39 -13.72 8.75
N ALA A 36 20.60 -13.23 8.48
CA ALA A 36 21.23 -12.20 9.30
C ALA A 36 20.55 -10.84 9.12
N THR A 37 20.10 -10.52 7.91
CA THR A 37 19.27 -9.33 7.63
C THR A 37 17.94 -9.40 8.39
N ILE A 38 17.24 -10.54 8.36
CA ILE A 38 15.98 -10.74 9.11
C ILE A 38 16.21 -10.54 10.61
N ARG A 39 17.26 -11.16 11.18
CA ARG A 39 17.59 -11.00 12.61
C ARG A 39 17.88 -9.54 12.96
N ARG A 40 18.61 -8.82 12.10
CA ARG A 40 18.89 -7.39 12.28
C ARG A 40 17.61 -6.57 12.23
N ASP A 41 16.77 -6.79 11.24
CA ASP A 41 15.47 -6.11 11.11
C ASP A 41 14.61 -6.33 12.36
N PHE A 42 14.56 -7.56 12.88
CA PHE A 42 13.74 -7.87 14.04
C PHE A 42 14.34 -7.41 15.36
N SER A 43 15.66 -7.20 15.42
CA SER A 43 16.31 -6.63 16.62
C SER A 43 15.84 -5.21 16.93
N TYR A 44 15.43 -4.44 15.91
CA TYR A 44 14.84 -3.10 16.11
C TYR A 44 13.46 -3.13 16.78
N PHE A 45 12.83 -4.30 16.82
CA PHE A 45 11.47 -4.49 17.33
C PHE A 45 11.44 -5.09 18.74
N GLY A 46 12.61 -5.31 19.36
CA GLY A 46 12.77 -5.84 20.72
C GLY A 46 13.01 -7.36 20.77
N GLU A 47 12.87 -7.95 21.95
CA GLU A 47 13.10 -9.38 22.17
C GLU A 47 11.93 -10.25 21.67
N LEU A 48 11.73 -10.30 20.36
CA LEU A 48 10.63 -11.04 19.73
C LEU A 48 11.00 -12.51 19.38
N GLY A 49 12.26 -12.89 19.58
CA GLY A 49 12.76 -14.22 19.29
C GLY A 49 13.86 -14.64 20.26
N ARG A 50 13.93 -15.95 20.55
CA ARG A 50 15.05 -16.56 21.26
C ARG A 50 15.90 -17.35 20.27
N LYS A 51 17.23 -17.24 20.38
CA LYS A 51 18.18 -17.98 19.54
C LYS A 51 17.85 -19.48 19.61
N GLY A 52 17.59 -20.10 18.46
CA GLY A 52 17.27 -21.53 18.34
C GLY A 52 15.80 -21.93 18.56
N TYR A 53 14.92 -20.99 18.94
CA TYR A 53 13.51 -21.29 19.22
C TYR A 53 12.53 -20.68 18.20
N GLY A 54 13.01 -19.79 17.32
CA GLY A 54 12.20 -19.08 16.34
C GLY A 54 11.39 -17.93 16.94
N TYR A 55 10.56 -17.31 16.12
CA TYR A 55 9.68 -16.18 16.46
C TYR A 55 8.26 -16.67 16.66
N ASN A 56 7.56 -16.16 17.67
CA ASN A 56 6.16 -16.49 17.87
C ASN A 56 5.30 -15.71 16.86
N VAL A 57 4.47 -16.43 16.10
CA VAL A 57 3.68 -15.85 15.01
C VAL A 57 2.68 -14.82 15.55
N LYS A 58 1.91 -15.17 16.58
CA LYS A 58 0.89 -14.28 17.17
C LYS A 58 1.51 -13.01 17.78
N SER A 59 2.61 -13.15 18.51
CA SER A 59 3.34 -12.00 19.08
C SER A 59 3.85 -11.05 18.00
N LEU A 60 4.42 -11.57 16.91
CA LEU A 60 4.89 -10.74 15.81
C LEU A 60 3.76 -10.07 15.04
N LEU A 61 2.66 -10.78 14.80
CA LEU A 61 1.47 -10.18 14.19
C LEU A 61 0.92 -9.05 15.03
N LYS A 62 0.82 -9.24 16.35
CA LYS A 62 0.41 -8.17 17.28
C LYS A 62 1.34 -6.97 17.18
N PHE A 63 2.66 -7.21 17.23
CA PHE A 63 3.67 -6.17 17.09
C PHE A 63 3.52 -5.38 15.77
N PHE A 64 3.41 -6.10 14.64
CA PHE A 64 3.22 -5.49 13.33
C PHE A 64 1.93 -4.69 13.25
N MET A 65 0.83 -5.19 13.81
CA MET A 65 -0.43 -4.46 13.83
C MET A 65 -0.34 -3.15 14.63
N GLU A 66 0.38 -3.15 15.75
CA GLU A 66 0.58 -1.95 16.57
C GLU A 66 1.48 -0.92 15.86
N HIS A 67 2.55 -1.37 15.18
CA HIS A 67 3.57 -0.49 14.60
C HIS A 67 3.32 -0.07 13.13
N ILE A 68 2.64 -0.89 12.32
CA ILE A 68 2.40 -0.59 10.90
C ILE A 68 1.10 0.20 10.73
N HIS A 69 0.04 -0.19 11.44
CA HIS A 69 -1.31 0.27 11.08
C HIS A 69 -1.86 1.35 12.02
N GLY A 70 -1.38 1.46 13.26
CA GLY A 70 -2.17 2.12 14.30
C GLY A 70 -3.54 1.42 14.47
N ASN A 71 -4.39 1.89 15.39
CA ASN A 71 -5.69 1.23 15.64
C ASN A 71 -6.79 1.62 14.63
N GLU A 72 -6.49 2.39 13.58
CA GLU A 72 -7.48 3.03 12.72
C GLU A 72 -7.51 2.43 11.31
N THR A 73 -8.71 2.20 10.78
CA THR A 73 -8.93 1.90 9.36
C THR A 73 -8.74 3.16 8.53
N ARG A 74 -8.05 3.06 7.39
CA ARG A 74 -7.84 4.19 6.47
C ARG A 74 -8.73 4.05 5.25
N ASN A 75 -9.52 5.09 4.99
CA ASN A 75 -10.29 5.21 3.77
C ASN A 75 -9.40 5.74 2.63
N VAL A 76 -9.53 5.11 1.48
CA VAL A 76 -8.69 5.34 0.30
C VAL A 76 -9.57 5.67 -0.90
N ALA A 77 -9.14 6.66 -1.68
CA ALA A 77 -9.71 6.96 -3.00
C ALA A 77 -8.77 6.53 -4.13
N ILE A 78 -9.34 6.09 -5.26
CA ILE A 78 -8.61 5.91 -6.52
C ILE A 78 -8.94 7.07 -7.46
N ILE A 79 -7.91 7.76 -7.97
CA ILE A 79 -8.06 8.90 -8.87
C ILE A 79 -7.60 8.50 -10.27
N GLY A 80 -8.56 8.42 -11.19
CA GLY A 80 -8.40 7.88 -12.54
C GLY A 80 -8.82 6.42 -12.59
N ALA A 81 -10.07 6.16 -12.96
CA ALA A 81 -10.66 4.83 -13.07
C ALA A 81 -10.40 4.15 -14.42
N GLY A 82 -9.39 4.59 -15.20
CA GLY A 82 -8.92 3.91 -16.40
C GLY A 82 -8.34 2.52 -16.14
N ASN A 83 -7.62 1.92 -17.09
CA ASN A 83 -7.16 0.53 -17.01
C ASN A 83 -6.47 0.17 -15.68
N LEU A 84 -5.49 0.97 -15.25
CA LEU A 84 -4.78 0.72 -13.99
C LEU A 84 -5.67 0.93 -12.76
N GLY A 85 -6.39 2.06 -12.68
CA GLY A 85 -7.29 2.32 -11.56
C GLY A 85 -8.39 1.27 -11.42
N SER A 86 -9.01 0.88 -12.53
CA SER A 86 -9.95 -0.24 -12.59
C SER A 86 -9.31 -1.56 -12.13
N ALA A 87 -8.08 -1.86 -12.55
CA ALA A 87 -7.38 -3.06 -12.09
C ALA A 87 -7.12 -3.04 -10.57
N LEU A 88 -6.75 -1.88 -10.02
CA LEU A 88 -6.58 -1.71 -8.57
C LEU A 88 -7.91 -1.82 -7.81
N LEU A 89 -9.01 -1.27 -8.35
CA LEU A 89 -10.36 -1.46 -7.78
C LEU A 89 -10.82 -2.93 -7.81
N ASN A 90 -10.37 -3.69 -8.79
CA ASN A 90 -10.57 -5.14 -8.88
C ASN A 90 -9.66 -5.95 -7.96
N TYR A 91 -8.58 -5.34 -7.50
CA TYR A 91 -7.69 -5.98 -6.56
C TYR A 91 -8.28 -5.89 -5.16
N LYS A 92 -8.53 -7.05 -4.54
CA LYS A 92 -9.01 -7.13 -3.16
C LYS A 92 -7.89 -6.73 -2.19
N PHE A 93 -7.62 -5.44 -2.09
CA PHE A 93 -6.67 -4.88 -1.12
C PHE A 93 -6.99 -5.30 0.31
N SER A 94 -8.27 -5.53 0.61
CA SER A 94 -8.77 -6.08 1.88
C SER A 94 -8.14 -7.44 2.23
N ASN A 95 -7.73 -8.25 1.26
CA ASN A 95 -7.04 -9.52 1.53
C ASN A 95 -5.58 -9.35 1.95
N ILE A 96 -5.01 -8.16 1.73
CA ILE A 96 -3.59 -7.83 2.00
C ILE A 96 -3.47 -6.96 3.23
N ASN A 97 -4.47 -6.11 3.48
CA ASN A 97 -4.58 -5.30 4.68
C ASN A 97 -6.04 -5.14 5.10
N ASP A 98 -6.41 -5.80 6.20
CA ASP A 98 -7.74 -5.73 6.82
C ASP A 98 -8.14 -4.29 7.25
N ARG A 99 -7.22 -3.32 7.18
CA ARG A 99 -7.41 -1.93 7.63
C ARG A 99 -7.37 -0.89 6.51
N MET A 100 -7.37 -1.30 5.25
CA MET A 100 -7.46 -0.40 4.11
C MET A 100 -8.80 -0.59 3.39
N ASN A 101 -9.57 0.49 3.27
CA ASN A 101 -10.89 0.46 2.65
C ASN A 101 -10.93 1.40 1.45
N VAL A 102 -11.15 0.86 0.25
CA VAL A 102 -11.29 1.68 -0.97
C VAL A 102 -12.75 2.09 -1.10
N VAL A 103 -13.06 3.32 -0.72
CA VAL A 103 -14.43 3.81 -0.54
C VAL A 103 -14.96 4.60 -1.74
N ALA A 104 -14.06 5.18 -2.54
CA ALA A 104 -14.42 6.00 -3.68
C ALA A 104 -13.43 5.86 -4.84
N ALA A 105 -13.93 6.02 -6.06
CA ALA A 105 -13.12 6.26 -7.24
C ALA A 105 -13.56 7.58 -7.89
N PHE A 106 -12.65 8.24 -8.60
CA PHE A 106 -12.92 9.51 -9.29
C PHE A 106 -12.44 9.46 -10.73
N ASP A 107 -13.27 9.91 -11.66
CA ASP A 107 -12.89 10.04 -13.07
C ASP A 107 -13.60 11.25 -13.73
N ARG A 108 -13.17 11.63 -14.93
CA ARG A 108 -13.83 12.64 -15.78
C ARG A 108 -14.65 12.03 -16.91
N ASN A 109 -14.50 10.74 -17.15
CA ASN A 109 -15.24 10.03 -18.17
C ASN A 109 -16.72 9.90 -17.77
N ALA A 110 -17.59 10.66 -18.43
CA ALA A 110 -19.04 10.65 -18.22
C ALA A 110 -19.66 9.25 -18.31
N GLY A 111 -19.08 8.34 -19.09
CA GLY A 111 -19.56 6.96 -19.20
C GLY A 111 -19.27 6.09 -17.97
N MET A 112 -18.38 6.52 -17.07
CA MET A 112 -18.03 5.79 -15.84
C MET A 112 -18.70 6.38 -14.59
N ILE A 113 -19.07 7.65 -14.63
CA ILE A 113 -19.60 8.35 -13.46
C ILE A 113 -20.96 7.75 -13.06
N GLY A 114 -21.13 7.51 -11.76
CA GLY A 114 -22.30 6.84 -11.17
C GLY A 114 -22.30 5.32 -11.35
N THR A 115 -21.31 4.75 -12.04
CA THR A 115 -21.13 3.30 -12.10
C THR A 115 -20.38 2.79 -10.86
N LYS A 116 -20.39 1.47 -10.66
CA LYS A 116 -19.59 0.79 -9.64
C LYS A 116 -18.60 -0.15 -10.30
N ILE A 117 -17.37 -0.13 -9.79
CA ILE A 117 -16.35 -1.15 -10.08
C ILE A 117 -16.21 -1.97 -8.80
N ASN A 118 -16.70 -3.21 -8.84
CA ASN A 118 -17.05 -3.99 -7.65
C ASN A 118 -17.98 -3.21 -6.71
N ASP A 119 -17.53 -2.95 -5.49
CA ASP A 119 -18.32 -2.30 -4.44
C ASP A 119 -18.04 -0.79 -4.35
N THR A 120 -17.11 -0.27 -5.17
CA THR A 120 -16.69 1.14 -5.13
C THR A 120 -17.40 1.96 -6.20
N GLU A 121 -18.03 3.06 -5.79
CA GLU A 121 -18.69 4.02 -6.69
C GLU A 121 -17.68 4.97 -7.35
N VAL A 122 -17.91 5.27 -8.63
CA VAL A 122 -17.12 6.21 -9.41
C VAL A 122 -17.81 7.57 -9.46
N PHE A 123 -17.21 8.58 -8.84
CA PHE A 123 -17.68 9.96 -8.80
C PHE A 123 -17.02 10.82 -9.88
N HIS A 124 -17.64 11.96 -10.20
CA HIS A 124 -16.99 12.95 -11.06
C HIS A 124 -15.82 13.57 -10.28
N SER A 125 -14.69 13.81 -10.96
CA SER A 125 -13.53 14.43 -10.34
C SER A 125 -13.76 15.83 -9.77
N ASP A 126 -14.89 16.46 -10.09
CA ASP A 126 -15.22 17.82 -9.64
C ASP A 126 -15.90 17.80 -8.26
N ASP A 127 -16.38 16.64 -7.83
CA ASP A 127 -16.96 16.43 -6.49
C ASP A 127 -15.89 16.07 -5.45
N LEU A 128 -14.61 16.08 -5.83
CA LEU A 128 -13.48 15.61 -5.02
C LEU A 128 -13.38 16.35 -3.69
N GLU A 129 -13.41 17.68 -3.70
CA GLU A 129 -13.29 18.53 -2.51
C GLU A 129 -14.47 18.37 -1.56
N LYS A 130 -15.60 17.86 -2.06
CA LYS A 130 -16.77 17.52 -1.24
C LYS A 130 -16.66 16.12 -0.67
N ILE A 131 -16.39 15.13 -1.51
CA ILE A 131 -16.49 13.71 -1.15
C ILE A 131 -15.35 13.25 -0.24
N ILE A 132 -14.13 13.75 -0.45
CA ILE A 132 -12.96 13.37 0.37
C ILE A 132 -13.20 13.63 1.86
N PRO A 133 -13.59 14.84 2.30
CA PRO A 133 -13.86 15.08 3.71
C PRO A 133 -15.14 14.37 4.18
N GLU A 134 -16.20 14.32 3.37
CA GLU A 134 -17.46 13.63 3.73
C GLU A 134 -17.25 12.14 4.03
N GLN A 135 -16.38 11.47 3.27
CA GLN A 135 -16.07 10.05 3.46
C GLN A 135 -14.83 9.81 4.33
N GLY A 136 -14.23 10.85 4.91
CA GLY A 136 -13.04 10.74 5.74
C GLY A 136 -11.86 10.05 5.03
N ILE A 137 -11.62 10.40 3.77
CA ILE A 137 -10.56 9.80 2.95
C ILE A 137 -9.22 10.45 3.30
N ASP A 138 -8.27 9.64 3.75
CA ASP A 138 -6.93 10.10 4.14
C ASP A 138 -5.87 9.88 3.06
N VAL A 139 -6.12 8.91 2.16
CA VAL A 139 -5.13 8.45 1.18
C VAL A 139 -5.73 8.43 -0.22
N ALA A 140 -4.98 8.91 -1.20
CA ALA A 140 -5.34 8.83 -2.61
C ALA A 140 -4.32 8.01 -3.40
N ILE A 141 -4.80 7.17 -4.31
CA ILE A 141 -3.97 6.48 -5.31
C ILE A 141 -4.16 7.19 -6.65
N LEU A 142 -3.09 7.75 -7.22
CA LEU A 142 -3.15 8.50 -8.48
C LEU A 142 -2.72 7.62 -9.64
N THR A 143 -3.65 7.35 -10.54
CA THR A 143 -3.46 6.53 -11.75
C THR A 143 -3.79 7.32 -13.01
N LEU A 144 -3.35 8.58 -13.05
CA LEU A 144 -3.60 9.53 -14.11
C LEU A 144 -2.43 9.63 -15.11
N PRO A 145 -2.67 10.16 -16.32
CA PRO A 145 -1.61 10.65 -17.19
C PRO A 145 -0.77 11.75 -16.52
N ALA A 146 0.46 11.95 -17.01
CA ALA A 146 1.43 12.90 -16.46
C ALA A 146 0.86 14.33 -16.36
N GLU A 147 0.14 14.76 -17.40
CA GLU A 147 -0.36 16.13 -17.58
C GLU A 147 -1.41 16.51 -16.52
N ALA A 148 -2.07 15.52 -15.93
CA ALA A 148 -3.10 15.72 -14.92
C ALA A 148 -2.59 15.51 -13.49
N GLY A 149 -1.40 14.93 -13.29
CA GLY A 149 -0.92 14.48 -11.99
C GLY A 149 -0.75 15.63 -10.98
N GLN A 150 0.00 16.67 -11.33
CA GLN A 150 0.32 17.78 -10.43
C GLN A 150 -0.94 18.56 -10.00
N LYS A 151 -1.76 18.95 -10.98
CA LYS A 151 -3.02 19.66 -10.71
C LYS A 151 -3.96 18.84 -9.82
N MET A 152 -3.98 17.52 -9.97
CA MET A 152 -4.77 16.65 -9.10
C MET A 152 -4.20 16.59 -7.68
N ALA A 153 -2.87 16.53 -7.54
CA ALA A 153 -2.21 16.54 -6.23
C ALA A 153 -2.54 17.81 -5.42
N GLU A 154 -2.53 18.98 -6.07
CA GLU A 154 -2.93 20.25 -5.45
C GLU A 154 -4.39 20.25 -4.96
N ARG A 155 -5.30 19.64 -5.72
CA ARG A 155 -6.71 19.51 -5.32
C ARG A 155 -6.90 18.54 -4.15
N LEU A 156 -6.20 17.40 -4.18
CA LEU A 156 -6.20 16.44 -3.09
C LEU A 156 -5.65 17.03 -1.79
N GLU A 157 -4.60 17.85 -1.91
CA GLU A 157 -4.05 18.62 -0.80
C GLU A 157 -5.08 19.59 -0.22
N ALA A 158 -5.74 20.38 -1.07
CA ALA A 158 -6.80 21.29 -0.64
C ALA A 158 -7.99 20.57 0.00
N ALA A 159 -8.29 19.34 -0.44
CA ALA A 159 -9.33 18.48 0.12
C ALA A 159 -8.92 17.79 1.43
N GLY A 160 -7.66 17.91 1.85
CA GLY A 160 -7.20 17.46 3.17
C GLY A 160 -6.52 16.09 3.22
N ILE A 161 -6.21 15.48 2.07
CA ILE A 161 -5.49 14.19 1.98
C ILE A 161 -4.15 14.25 2.73
N LYS A 162 -3.77 13.13 3.34
CA LYS A 162 -2.52 12.98 4.11
C LYS A 162 -1.47 12.15 3.36
N GLY A 163 -1.90 11.27 2.47
CA GLY A 163 -1.01 10.38 1.73
C GLY A 163 -1.40 10.22 0.26
N ILE A 164 -0.39 10.20 -0.61
CA ILE A 164 -0.56 9.94 -2.04
C ILE A 164 0.32 8.76 -2.45
N LEU A 165 -0.31 7.71 -2.98
CA LEU A 165 0.37 6.65 -3.71
C LEU A 165 0.35 7.00 -5.20
N ASN A 166 1.47 7.48 -5.72
CA ASN A 166 1.57 8.04 -7.05
C ASN A 166 2.07 7.01 -8.07
N PHE A 167 1.21 6.63 -9.03
CA PHE A 167 1.59 5.84 -10.21
C PHE A 167 1.78 6.71 -11.47
N THR A 168 1.66 8.03 -11.35
CA THR A 168 1.96 8.93 -12.47
C THR A 168 3.48 8.96 -12.71
N PRO A 169 3.96 9.19 -13.95
CA PRO A 169 5.38 9.18 -14.26
C PRO A 169 6.09 10.49 -13.87
N ILE A 170 5.48 11.31 -13.02
CA ILE A 170 6.02 12.60 -12.58
C ILE A 170 6.21 12.62 -11.08
N ARG A 171 7.19 13.40 -10.62
CA ARG A 171 7.31 13.75 -9.21
C ARG A 171 6.30 14.85 -8.91
N LEU A 172 5.47 14.62 -7.89
CA LEU A 172 4.50 15.60 -7.41
C LEU A 172 5.18 16.58 -6.45
N ASP A 173 4.79 17.85 -6.56
CA ASP A 173 5.16 18.93 -5.64
C ASP A 173 3.96 19.23 -4.74
N VAL A 174 4.07 18.90 -3.46
CA VAL A 174 3.01 19.02 -2.45
C VAL A 174 3.63 19.53 -1.15
N SER A 175 2.83 20.08 -0.23
CA SER A 175 3.37 20.54 1.06
C SER A 175 3.95 19.41 1.93
N ASP A 176 4.84 19.79 2.86
CA ASP A 176 5.50 18.88 3.79
C ASP A 176 4.55 18.02 4.65
N GLY A 177 3.28 18.41 4.75
CA GLY A 177 2.24 17.68 5.48
C GLY A 177 1.69 16.46 4.75
N ILE A 178 2.06 16.26 3.47
CA ILE A 178 1.54 15.17 2.63
C ILE A 178 2.65 14.18 2.29
N TYR A 179 2.44 12.92 2.66
CA TYR A 179 3.37 11.86 2.31
C TYR A 179 3.12 11.35 0.89
N VAL A 180 4.12 11.45 0.01
CA VAL A 180 4.03 10.91 -1.36
C VAL A 180 4.93 9.68 -1.51
N HIS A 181 4.33 8.57 -1.94
CA HIS A 181 5.05 7.37 -2.33
C HIS A 181 4.91 7.13 -3.83
N ASN A 182 6.02 7.19 -4.57
CA ASN A 182 6.01 6.97 -6.03
C ASN A 182 6.23 5.49 -6.35
N ILE A 183 5.41 4.96 -7.27
CA ILE A 183 5.55 3.62 -7.86
C ILE A 183 5.79 3.79 -9.36
N ASP A 184 7.02 3.49 -9.80
CA ASP A 184 7.38 3.50 -11.21
C ASP A 184 7.70 2.07 -11.67
N LEU A 185 6.69 1.40 -12.23
CA LEU A 185 6.82 0.03 -12.73
C LEU A 185 7.86 -0.10 -13.85
N SER A 186 8.14 0.98 -14.59
CA SER A 186 9.12 0.97 -15.67
C SER A 186 10.54 0.96 -15.10
N VAL A 187 10.81 1.73 -14.05
CA VAL A 187 12.09 1.69 -13.30
C VAL A 187 12.30 0.31 -12.68
N GLU A 188 11.27 -0.27 -12.06
CA GLU A 188 11.35 -1.62 -11.47
C GLU A 188 11.67 -2.69 -12.53
N LEU A 189 11.03 -2.60 -13.71
CA LEU A 189 11.30 -3.53 -14.82
C LEU A 189 12.72 -3.36 -15.39
N GLN A 190 13.21 -2.12 -15.51
CA GLN A 190 14.58 -1.86 -15.95
C GLN A 190 15.61 -2.40 -14.94
N ALA A 191 15.35 -2.27 -13.64
CA ALA A 191 16.18 -2.84 -12.59
C ALA A 191 16.24 -4.38 -12.73
N LEU A 192 15.10 -5.03 -12.97
CA LEU A 192 15.06 -6.47 -13.25
C LEU A 192 15.94 -6.84 -14.46
N PHE A 193 15.83 -6.11 -15.58
CA PHE A 193 16.69 -6.36 -16.75
C PHE A 193 18.18 -6.18 -16.46
N PHE A 194 18.54 -5.21 -15.62
CA PHE A 194 19.91 -5.02 -15.18
C PHE A 194 20.41 -6.23 -14.37
N TYR A 195 19.61 -6.73 -13.43
CA TYR A 195 19.98 -7.91 -12.66
C TYR A 195 20.13 -9.14 -13.55
N MET A 196 19.21 -9.38 -14.48
CA MET A 196 19.30 -10.50 -15.42
C MET A 196 20.54 -10.47 -16.32
N LYS A 197 21.13 -9.30 -16.57
CA LYS A 197 22.36 -9.15 -17.38
C LYS A 197 23.65 -9.30 -16.57
N ASN A 198 23.59 -9.04 -15.27
CA ASN A 198 24.75 -9.02 -14.38
C ASN A 198 24.79 -10.22 -13.42
N PHE A 199 23.91 -11.20 -13.66
CA PHE A 199 23.97 -12.57 -13.18
C PHE A 199 24.14 -13.50 -14.39
#